data_AF-A6G572-F1
#
_entry.id   AF-A6G572-F1
#
_cell.length_a   1.000
_cell.length_b   1.000
_cell.length_c   1.000
_cell.angle_alpha   90.00
_cell.angle_beta   90.00
_cell.angle_gamma   90.00
#
_symmetry.space_group_name_H-M   'P 1'
#
loop_
_entity.id
_entity.type
_entity.pdbx_description
1 polymer ?
#
loop_
_entity_poly.entity_id
_entity_poly.type
_entity_poly.pdbx_seq_one_letter_code
_entity_poly.pdbx_strand_id
1 'polypeptide(L)'
;MVAQGLAMQIALRRSFRSLHLLFVPLALSSGLAGCEGSTLDEDPPEVRESVRGARVCELFELTLEGEHLAMDVWNSGDLHDCPDAWLAAVDPQRYAVGGPRWRSVDEQYTVDADGEPVGFDAEALEVPAGLGQDMFLAAQVLLMPLAVLEHMLGVDIESLDDLPPMVHQTILDGTLATEGYAINEVERALTTRMVHHAGSEVFVLDDGECRYAMKYYTNIVDPTLTNEDAVAELGDKFEHLPQGWRFEVLSFEEDLVVAELDGVAHVIADEFGNSYDRYACD
;
A
#
# COMPACT_ATOMS: atom_id res chain seq x y z
N MET A 1 -17.08 29.45 -1.69
CA MET A 1 -17.81 29.35 -2.96
C MET A 1 -16.84 28.75 -3.96
N VAL A 2 -16.96 27.43 -4.16
CA VAL A 2 -16.43 26.55 -5.23
C VAL A 2 -14.95 26.68 -5.66
N ALA A 3 -14.18 25.63 -5.41
CA ALA A 3 -13.03 25.18 -6.21
C ALA A 3 -12.97 23.64 -6.09
N GLN A 4 -13.83 22.90 -6.77
CA GLN A 4 -13.63 22.30 -8.10
C GLN A 4 -12.23 21.68 -8.28
N GLY A 5 -12.22 20.35 -8.18
CA GLY A 5 -11.07 19.48 -8.32
C GLY A 5 -10.44 19.50 -9.70
N LEU A 6 -9.13 19.27 -9.72
CA LEU A 6 -8.30 19.19 -10.90
C LEU A 6 -8.12 17.70 -11.22
N ALA A 7 -8.87 17.18 -12.18
CA ALA A 7 -8.64 15.85 -12.73
C ALA A 7 -7.45 15.91 -13.70
N MET A 8 -6.42 15.11 -13.42
CA MET A 8 -5.21 14.97 -14.24
C MET A 8 -5.48 13.95 -15.36
N GLN A 9 -5.31 14.35 -16.63
CA GLN A 9 -5.38 13.44 -17.78
C GLN A 9 -3.97 13.11 -18.27
N ILE A 10 -3.58 11.83 -18.18
CA ILE A 10 -2.34 11.31 -18.76
C ILE A 10 -2.65 10.56 -20.06
N ALA A 11 -1.88 10.85 -21.09
CA ALA A 11 -2.08 10.38 -22.46
C ALA A 11 -1.54 8.94 -22.67
N LEU A 12 -2.41 8.02 -23.09
CA LEU A 12 -2.05 6.66 -23.49
C LEU A 12 -1.41 6.62 -24.89
N ARG A 13 -0.23 6.01 -25.01
CA ARG A 13 0.30 5.47 -26.28
C ARG A 13 0.34 3.95 -26.24
N ARG A 14 -0.64 3.29 -26.85
CA ARG A 14 -0.59 1.83 -27.13
C ARG A 14 -0.09 1.59 -28.55
N SER A 15 1.04 0.91 -28.68
CA SER A 15 1.56 0.38 -29.96
C SER A 15 0.90 -0.97 -30.25
N PHE A 16 -0.01 -1.02 -31.22
CA PHE A 16 -0.58 -2.26 -31.73
C PHE A 16 0.46 -3.06 -32.53
N ARG A 17 0.73 -4.31 -32.14
CA ARG A 17 1.29 -5.33 -33.02
C ARG A 17 0.23 -6.38 -33.31
N SER A 18 -0.10 -6.53 -34.59
CA SER A 18 -1.03 -7.50 -35.13
C SER A 18 -0.53 -8.93 -34.93
N LEU A 19 -1.38 -9.81 -34.40
CA LEU A 19 -1.13 -11.25 -34.39
C LEU A 19 -2.19 -11.98 -35.22
N HIS A 20 -1.71 -12.81 -36.14
CA HIS A 20 -2.48 -13.54 -37.13
C HIS A 20 -3.32 -14.66 -36.50
N LEU A 21 -4.60 -14.70 -36.85
CA LEU A 21 -5.52 -15.82 -36.58
C LEU A 21 -5.10 -17.06 -37.38
N LEU A 22 -4.82 -18.16 -36.68
CA LEU A 22 -4.75 -19.51 -37.26
C LEU A 22 -6.02 -20.28 -36.90
N PHE A 23 -6.82 -20.55 -37.94
CA PHE A 23 -7.98 -21.42 -37.93
C PHE A 23 -7.56 -22.89 -37.70
N VAL A 24 -8.19 -23.56 -36.73
CA VAL A 24 -8.17 -25.03 -36.61
C VAL A 24 -9.64 -25.52 -36.63
N PRO A 25 -9.99 -26.52 -37.46
CA PRO A 25 -11.38 -26.91 -37.66
C PRO A 25 -11.88 -27.86 -36.56
N LEU A 26 -13.14 -27.67 -36.17
CA LEU A 26 -13.94 -28.57 -35.34
C LEU A 26 -14.05 -29.97 -35.98
N ALA A 27 -13.80 -31.00 -35.19
CA ALA A 27 -14.29 -32.35 -35.45
C ALA A 27 -15.37 -32.71 -34.42
N LEU A 28 -16.61 -32.89 -34.90
CA LEU A 28 -17.69 -33.52 -34.16
C LEU A 28 -17.43 -35.02 -34.02
N SER A 29 -17.51 -35.55 -32.81
CA SER A 29 -17.83 -36.96 -32.61
C SER A 29 -18.76 -37.13 -31.41
N SER A 30 -19.96 -37.60 -31.74
CA SER A 30 -21.02 -38.02 -30.84
C SER A 30 -20.62 -39.30 -30.08
N GLY A 31 -20.82 -39.34 -28.77
CA GLY A 31 -20.69 -40.53 -27.94
C GLY A 31 -21.58 -40.43 -26.71
N LEU A 32 -22.50 -41.38 -26.58
CA LEU A 32 -23.48 -41.50 -25.48
C LEU A 32 -22.90 -42.25 -24.28
N ALA A 33 -23.43 -41.89 -23.11
CA ALA A 33 -23.64 -42.68 -21.90
C ALA A 33 -22.44 -42.96 -20.96
N GLY A 34 -22.60 -42.46 -19.73
CA GLY A 34 -21.86 -42.87 -18.54
C GLY A 34 -22.20 -41.97 -17.37
N CYS A 35 -23.26 -42.29 -16.61
CA CYS A 35 -23.46 -41.72 -15.28
C CYS A 35 -22.44 -42.37 -14.35
N GLU A 36 -21.31 -41.72 -14.12
CA GLU A 36 -20.42 -41.98 -12.98
C GLU A 36 -20.30 -40.69 -12.20
N GLY A 37 -20.83 -40.70 -10.98
CA GLY A 37 -20.60 -39.63 -10.03
C GLY A 37 -19.13 -39.63 -9.67
N SER A 38 -18.37 -38.71 -10.25
CA SER A 38 -17.08 -38.32 -9.69
C SER A 38 -17.39 -37.41 -8.51
N THR A 39 -17.28 -37.94 -7.31
CA THR A 39 -16.83 -37.10 -6.20
C THR A 39 -15.46 -36.59 -6.62
N LEU A 40 -15.41 -35.34 -7.06
CA LEU A 40 -14.14 -34.61 -7.06
C LEU A 40 -13.75 -34.58 -5.58
N ASP A 41 -12.83 -35.48 -5.21
CA ASP A 41 -11.99 -35.24 -4.05
C ASP A 41 -11.26 -33.95 -4.38
N GLU A 42 -11.86 -32.81 -4.00
CA GLU A 42 -11.13 -31.56 -3.93
C GLU A 42 -10.03 -31.81 -2.92
N ASP A 43 -8.79 -31.87 -3.40
CA ASP A 43 -7.62 -31.81 -2.53
C ASP A 43 -7.88 -30.65 -1.55
N PRO A 44 -7.70 -30.86 -0.23
CA PRO A 44 -7.87 -29.77 0.72
C PRO A 44 -7.02 -28.59 0.23
N PRO A 45 -7.57 -27.35 0.25
CA PRO A 45 -6.86 -26.20 -0.28
C PRO A 45 -5.47 -26.19 0.35
N GLU A 46 -4.45 -26.14 -0.51
CA GLU A 46 -3.06 -26.14 -0.10
C GLU A 46 -2.89 -25.04 0.96
N VAL A 47 -2.37 -25.39 2.14
CA VAL A 47 -2.18 -24.41 3.22
C VAL A 47 -1.14 -23.40 2.73
N ARG A 48 -1.60 -22.23 2.30
CA ARG A 48 -0.74 -21.14 1.87
C ARG A 48 -0.10 -20.51 3.10
N GLU A 49 1.22 -20.33 3.08
CA GLU A 49 1.94 -19.69 4.19
C GLU A 49 1.50 -18.22 4.27
N SER A 50 0.92 -17.85 5.41
CA SER A 50 0.38 -16.50 5.62
C SER A 50 1.44 -15.58 6.19
N VAL A 51 1.50 -14.34 5.68
CA VAL A 51 2.35 -13.25 6.21
C VAL A 51 1.62 -12.40 7.25
N ARG A 52 0.38 -12.74 7.61
CA ARG A 52 -0.41 -12.00 8.60
C ARG A 52 0.29 -11.99 9.95
N GLY A 53 0.31 -10.84 10.59
CA GLY A 53 1.01 -10.60 11.86
C GLY A 53 2.54 -10.47 11.73
N ALA A 54 3.12 -10.65 10.53
CA ALA A 54 4.54 -10.39 10.32
C ALA A 54 4.84 -8.90 10.53
N ARG A 55 5.96 -8.63 11.21
CA ARG A 55 6.35 -7.28 11.61
C ARG A 55 7.42 -6.73 10.66
N VAL A 56 7.18 -5.54 10.15
CA VAL A 56 8.05 -4.85 9.19
C VAL A 56 8.35 -3.42 9.67
N CYS A 57 9.47 -2.87 9.23
CA CYS A 57 9.76 -1.45 9.40
C CYS A 57 9.24 -0.66 8.20
N GLU A 58 8.77 0.56 8.46
CA GLU A 58 8.49 1.54 7.41
C GLU A 58 9.11 2.88 7.80
N LEU A 59 9.87 3.48 6.88
CA LEU A 59 10.46 4.80 7.01
C LEU A 59 10.09 5.66 5.80
N PHE A 60 9.92 6.95 6.03
CA PHE A 60 9.65 7.94 5.00
C PHE A 60 10.84 8.90 4.90
N GLU A 61 11.41 9.04 3.70
CA GLU A 61 12.54 9.94 3.43
C GLU A 61 12.16 10.94 2.34
N LEU A 62 12.35 12.23 2.61
CA LEU A 62 12.18 13.24 1.57
C LEU A 62 13.27 13.10 0.52
N THR A 63 12.88 13.23 -0.74
CA THR A 63 13.76 13.16 -1.91
C THR A 63 13.39 14.23 -2.93
N LEU A 64 14.30 14.47 -3.89
CA LEU A 64 14.00 15.29 -5.08
C LEU A 64 13.94 14.34 -6.27
N GLU A 65 12.79 14.29 -6.95
CA GLU A 65 12.59 13.50 -8.16
C GLU A 65 12.27 14.45 -9.32
N GLY A 66 13.26 14.65 -10.21
CA GLY A 66 13.15 15.60 -11.30
C GLY A 66 12.84 17.02 -10.80
N GLU A 67 11.71 17.58 -11.23
CA GLU A 67 11.24 18.92 -10.81
C GLU A 67 10.22 18.86 -9.66
N HIS A 68 10.18 17.77 -8.90
CA HIS A 68 9.25 17.57 -7.78
C HIS A 68 9.98 17.25 -6.48
N LEU A 69 9.39 17.71 -5.38
CA LEU A 69 9.64 17.13 -4.07
C LEU A 69 8.88 15.80 -4.01
N ALA A 70 9.56 14.75 -3.56
CA ALA A 70 9.00 13.41 -3.44
C ALA A 70 9.23 12.85 -2.02
N MET A 71 8.49 11.79 -1.71
CA MET A 71 8.66 11.00 -0.50
C MET A 71 8.95 9.55 -0.90
N ASP A 72 10.13 9.07 -0.56
CA ASP A 72 10.48 7.66 -0.67
C ASP A 72 9.92 6.91 0.54
N VAL A 73 9.22 5.81 0.27
CA VAL A 73 8.66 4.92 1.29
C VAL A 73 9.52 3.66 1.34
N TRP A 74 10.31 3.54 2.40
CA TRP A 74 11.17 2.39 2.63
C TRP A 74 10.43 1.35 3.47
N ASN A 75 10.48 0.08 3.06
CA ASN A 75 9.89 -1.03 3.81
C ASN A 75 10.88 -2.19 3.93
N SER A 76 10.98 -2.81 5.11
CA SER A 76 11.90 -3.95 5.28
C SER A 76 11.43 -5.23 4.59
N GLY A 77 10.13 -5.33 4.25
CA GLY A 77 9.53 -6.58 3.82
C GLY A 77 9.90 -7.70 4.80
N ASP A 78 10.37 -8.83 4.27
CA ASP A 78 10.77 -10.00 5.06
C ASP A 78 12.27 -10.03 5.39
N LEU A 79 13.01 -8.93 5.16
CA LEU A 79 14.46 -8.88 5.44
C LEU A 79 14.77 -8.96 6.94
N HIS A 80 13.94 -8.34 7.78
CA HIS A 80 14.09 -8.35 9.23
C HIS A 80 12.79 -7.97 9.96
N ASP A 81 12.64 -8.42 11.21
CA ASP A 81 11.45 -8.27 12.06
C ASP A 81 11.33 -6.89 12.75
N CYS A 82 11.82 -5.85 12.08
CA CYS A 82 11.89 -4.48 12.59
C CYS A 82 12.39 -4.30 14.05
N PRO A 83 13.70 -4.50 14.33
CA PRO A 83 14.20 -4.45 15.71
C PRO A 83 14.01 -3.10 16.40
N ASP A 84 13.46 -3.07 17.62
CA ASP A 84 13.22 -1.82 18.37
C ASP A 84 14.49 -0.99 18.58
N ALA A 85 15.61 -1.66 18.86
CA ALA A 85 16.89 -1.00 19.08
C ALA A 85 17.42 -0.30 17.81
N TRP A 86 17.11 -0.86 16.64
CA TRP A 86 17.45 -0.26 15.36
C TRP A 86 16.54 0.95 15.08
N LEU A 87 15.23 0.76 15.27
CA LEU A 87 14.25 1.82 15.04
C LEU A 87 14.49 3.04 15.93
N ALA A 88 14.84 2.81 17.19
CA ALA A 88 15.18 3.88 18.14
C ALA A 88 16.47 4.64 17.78
N ALA A 89 17.29 4.10 16.87
CA ALA A 89 18.51 4.74 16.38
C ALA A 89 18.29 5.55 15.08
N VAL A 90 17.10 5.48 14.47
CA VAL A 90 16.76 6.25 13.27
C VAL A 90 16.71 7.75 13.62
N ASP A 91 17.34 8.58 12.78
CA ASP A 91 17.35 10.03 12.94
C ASP A 91 16.00 10.64 12.50
N PRO A 92 15.18 11.16 13.42
CA PRO A 92 13.87 11.73 13.09
C PRO A 92 13.99 13.03 12.28
N GLN A 93 15.17 13.65 12.21
CA GLN A 93 15.37 14.83 11.38
C GLN A 93 15.47 14.50 9.89
N ARG A 94 15.77 13.23 9.57
CA ARG A 94 15.92 12.76 8.19
C ARG A 94 14.78 11.83 7.76
N TYR A 95 14.22 11.08 8.71
CA TYR A 95 13.19 10.10 8.43
C TYR A 95 11.96 10.35 9.29
N ALA A 96 10.78 10.30 8.67
CA ALA A 96 9.55 10.05 9.42
C ALA A 96 9.45 8.54 9.69
N VAL A 97 9.32 8.17 10.97
CA VAL A 97 9.23 6.77 11.39
C VAL A 97 7.78 6.31 11.27
N GLY A 98 7.50 5.46 10.29
CA GLY A 98 6.15 4.95 9.99
C GLY A 98 5.80 3.62 10.66
N GLY A 99 6.79 2.86 11.13
CA GLY A 99 6.61 1.57 11.78
C GLY A 99 7.47 1.39 13.04
N PRO A 100 7.21 0.34 13.85
CA PRO A 100 6.89 -0.98 13.37
C PRO A 100 5.46 -1.07 12.84
N ARG A 101 5.29 -1.87 11.79
CA ARG A 101 4.03 -2.18 11.13
C ARG A 101 3.82 -3.67 11.22
N TRP A 102 2.58 -4.10 11.43
CA TRP A 102 2.20 -5.51 11.35
C TRP A 102 1.24 -5.71 10.18
N ARG A 103 1.49 -6.74 9.37
CA ARG A 103 0.61 -7.08 8.24
C ARG A 103 -0.74 -7.58 8.74
N SER A 104 -1.82 -7.04 8.22
CA SER A 104 -3.18 -7.58 8.38
C SER A 104 -3.64 -8.40 7.16
N VAL A 105 -2.74 -8.63 6.20
CA VAL A 105 -2.98 -9.40 4.98
C VAL A 105 -2.37 -10.78 5.11
N ASP A 106 -2.98 -11.75 4.45
CA ASP A 106 -2.52 -13.14 4.46
C ASP A 106 -1.45 -13.39 3.39
N GLU A 107 -1.52 -12.73 2.23
CA GLU A 107 -0.46 -12.77 1.22
C GLU A 107 -0.12 -11.37 0.70
N GLN A 108 1.14 -11.19 0.32
CA GLN A 108 1.63 -10.01 -0.36
C GLN A 108 2.60 -10.44 -1.47
N TYR A 109 2.26 -10.16 -2.72
CA TYR A 109 3.13 -10.51 -3.85
C TYR A 109 3.04 -9.49 -4.99
N THR A 110 4.06 -9.48 -5.83
CA THR A 110 4.12 -8.62 -7.01
C THR A 110 3.62 -9.38 -8.23
N VAL A 111 2.93 -8.69 -9.13
CA VAL A 111 2.54 -9.20 -10.45
C VAL A 111 3.10 -8.34 -11.57
N ASP A 112 3.30 -8.94 -12.74
CA ASP A 112 3.63 -8.21 -13.96
C ASP A 112 2.38 -7.58 -14.63
N ALA A 113 2.58 -7.00 -15.82
CA ALA A 113 1.51 -6.36 -16.58
C ALA A 113 0.43 -7.34 -17.08
N ASP A 114 0.75 -8.64 -17.16
CA ASP A 114 -0.18 -9.70 -17.52
C ASP A 114 -0.89 -10.29 -16.28
N GLY A 115 -0.50 -9.86 -15.08
CA GLY A 115 -1.05 -10.29 -13.80
C GLY A 115 -0.39 -11.54 -13.23
N GLU A 116 0.72 -11.99 -13.81
CA GLU A 116 1.44 -13.18 -13.35
C GLU A 116 2.35 -12.82 -12.18
N PRO A 117 2.41 -13.65 -11.12
CA PRO A 117 3.33 -13.42 -10.01
C PRO A 117 4.78 -13.36 -10.48
N VAL A 118 5.45 -12.28 -10.11
CA VAL A 118 6.88 -12.09 -10.34
C VAL A 118 7.60 -11.93 -9.02
N GLY A 119 8.87 -12.35 -9.01
CA GLY A 119 9.74 -12.09 -7.86
C GLY A 119 9.84 -10.58 -7.62
N PHE A 120 9.92 -10.21 -6.36
CA PHE A 120 10.22 -8.84 -5.98
C PHE A 120 11.70 -8.56 -6.25
N ASP A 121 12.01 -7.97 -7.40
CA ASP A 121 13.37 -7.59 -7.82
C ASP A 121 13.66 -6.13 -7.47
N ALA A 122 13.47 -5.78 -6.20
CA ALA A 122 13.91 -4.50 -5.67
C ALA A 122 15.29 -4.67 -5.03
N GLU A 123 16.19 -3.73 -5.30
CA GLU A 123 17.49 -3.69 -4.64
C GLU A 123 17.29 -3.39 -3.16
N ALA A 124 17.79 -4.27 -2.30
CA ALA A 124 17.85 -4.03 -0.86
C ALA A 124 19.03 -3.09 -0.57
N LEU A 125 18.76 -1.99 0.13
CA LEU A 125 19.74 -0.98 0.48
C LEU A 125 19.76 -0.76 1.99
N GLU A 126 20.94 -0.52 2.56
CA GLU A 126 21.06 -0.17 3.97
C GLU A 126 20.47 1.22 4.22
N VAL A 127 19.26 1.28 4.78
CA VAL A 127 18.52 2.52 5.02
C VAL A 127 17.96 2.49 6.44
N PRO A 128 18.38 3.41 7.34
CA PRO A 128 19.41 4.43 7.12
C PRO A 128 20.82 3.86 7.01
N ALA A 129 21.64 4.46 6.16
CA ALA A 129 23.03 4.06 5.99
C ALA A 129 23.81 4.15 7.31
N GLY A 130 24.54 3.08 7.64
CA GLY A 130 25.35 2.96 8.86
C GLY A 130 24.63 2.34 10.06
N LEU A 131 23.35 1.95 9.93
CA LEU A 131 22.58 1.30 11.00
C LEU A 131 22.45 -0.23 10.84
N GLY A 132 22.96 -0.80 9.75
CA GLY A 132 23.14 -2.24 9.56
C GLY A 132 21.85 -3.03 9.30
N GLN A 133 20.80 -2.37 8.79
CA GLN A 133 19.58 -3.05 8.32
C GLN A 133 19.27 -2.60 6.90
N ASP A 134 18.90 -3.58 6.09
CA ASP A 134 18.53 -3.36 4.69
C ASP A 134 17.01 -3.19 4.56
N MET A 135 16.60 -2.29 3.68
CA MET A 135 15.21 -2.04 3.31
C MET A 135 15.06 -1.98 1.80
N PHE A 136 13.83 -2.11 1.32
CA PHE A 136 13.47 -1.91 -0.07
C PHE A 136 12.74 -0.58 -0.26
N LEU A 137 12.94 0.05 -1.41
CA LEU A 137 12.09 1.16 -1.85
C LEU A 137 10.74 0.57 -2.26
N ALA A 138 9.73 0.71 -1.40
CA ALA A 138 8.41 0.13 -1.61
C ALA A 138 7.55 1.01 -2.53
N ALA A 139 7.69 2.33 -2.43
CA ALA A 139 6.99 3.31 -3.25
C ALA A 139 7.72 4.65 -3.25
N GLN A 140 7.36 5.50 -4.21
CA GLN A 140 7.70 6.91 -4.21
C GLN A 140 6.42 7.71 -4.43
N VAL A 141 6.22 8.76 -3.65
CA VAL A 141 5.04 9.65 -3.74
C VAL A 141 5.50 11.03 -4.15
N LEU A 142 5.00 11.53 -5.28
CA LEU A 142 5.24 12.91 -5.69
C LEU A 142 4.39 13.86 -4.84
N LEU A 143 5.03 14.76 -4.10
CA LEU A 143 4.35 15.67 -3.17
C LEU A 143 3.92 16.96 -3.87
N MET A 144 4.88 17.69 -4.43
CA MET A 144 4.60 18.96 -5.11
C MET A 144 5.73 19.38 -6.06
N PRO A 145 5.44 20.18 -7.10
CA PRO A 145 6.48 20.75 -7.95
C PRO A 145 7.39 21.68 -7.17
N LEU A 146 8.70 21.59 -7.41
CA LEU A 146 9.70 22.43 -6.75
C LEU A 146 9.44 23.91 -7.02
N ALA A 147 9.08 24.28 -8.25
CA ALA A 147 8.75 25.66 -8.60
C ALA A 147 7.64 26.28 -7.73
N VAL A 148 6.68 25.48 -7.25
CA VAL A 148 5.65 25.95 -6.32
C VAL A 148 6.25 26.23 -4.95
N LEU A 149 7.07 25.31 -4.45
CA LEU A 149 7.73 25.42 -3.15
C LEU A 149 8.74 26.58 -3.12
N GLU A 150 9.58 26.69 -4.16
CA GLU A 150 10.52 27.79 -4.37
C GLU A 150 9.80 29.15 -4.37
N HIS A 151 8.68 29.26 -5.09
CA HIS A 151 7.87 30.48 -5.10
C HIS A 151 7.30 30.82 -3.72
N MET A 152 6.83 29.82 -2.97
CA MET A 152 6.28 30.00 -1.63
C MET A 152 7.34 30.43 -0.61
N LEU A 153 8.54 29.88 -0.71
CA LEU A 153 9.63 30.09 0.25
C LEU A 153 10.56 31.26 -0.14
N GLY A 154 10.58 31.65 -1.41
CA GLY A 154 11.53 32.64 -1.93
C GLY A 154 12.98 32.14 -1.93
N VAL A 155 13.19 30.83 -2.11
CA VAL A 155 14.50 30.18 -2.20
C VAL A 155 14.55 29.32 -3.46
N ASP A 156 15.74 29.16 -4.04
CA ASP A 156 15.99 28.20 -5.11
C ASP A 156 16.40 26.86 -4.46
N ILE A 157 15.84 25.74 -4.91
CA ILE A 157 16.05 24.41 -4.30
C ILE A 157 16.77 23.51 -5.30
N GLU A 158 18.07 23.32 -5.11
CA GLU A 158 18.88 22.39 -5.91
C GLU A 158 19.11 21.05 -5.18
N SER A 159 19.01 21.07 -3.85
CA SER A 159 19.18 19.93 -2.96
C SER A 159 18.22 20.04 -1.76
N LEU A 160 17.98 18.93 -1.06
CA LEU A 160 17.18 18.95 0.17
C LEU A 160 17.78 19.83 1.27
N ASP A 161 19.10 20.06 1.24
CA ASP A 161 19.79 20.92 2.20
C ASP A 161 19.41 22.41 2.03
N ASP A 162 18.86 22.79 0.87
CA ASP A 162 18.36 24.13 0.59
C ASP A 162 16.97 24.37 1.21
N LEU A 163 16.26 23.30 1.61
CA LEU A 163 14.99 23.42 2.32
C LEU A 163 15.23 23.95 3.74
N PRO A 164 14.53 25.01 4.17
CA PRO A 164 14.59 25.46 5.55
C PRO A 164 14.25 24.30 6.50
N PRO A 165 15.00 24.06 7.59
CA PRO A 165 14.78 22.91 8.45
C PRO A 165 13.35 22.79 8.99
N MET A 166 12.70 23.92 9.29
CA MET A 166 11.30 23.90 9.72
C MET A 166 10.35 23.39 8.63
N VAL A 167 10.62 23.71 7.36
CA VAL A 167 9.81 23.23 6.23
C VAL A 167 10.01 21.73 6.05
N HIS A 168 11.26 21.28 6.05
CA HIS A 168 11.58 19.86 6.00
C HIS A 168 10.81 19.09 7.10
N GLN A 169 10.96 19.50 8.36
CA GLN A 169 10.29 18.84 9.48
C GLN A 169 8.77 18.90 9.37
N THR A 170 8.20 20.03 8.94
CA THR A 170 6.74 20.15 8.74
C THR A 170 6.21 19.14 7.72
N ILE A 171 6.98 18.85 6.67
CA ILE A 171 6.57 17.90 5.63
C ILE A 171 6.70 16.46 6.13
N LEU A 172 7.78 16.12 6.86
CA LEU A 172 7.91 14.80 7.48
C LEU A 172 6.80 14.55 8.51
N ASP A 173 6.56 15.50 9.40
CA ASP A 173 5.47 15.43 10.39
C ASP A 173 4.11 15.29 9.70
N GLY A 174 3.89 16.05 8.62
CA GLY A 174 2.67 15.99 7.81
C GLY A 174 2.46 14.65 7.11
N THR A 175 3.53 13.91 6.82
CA THR A 175 3.45 12.56 6.23
C THR A 175 2.91 11.54 7.23
N LEU A 176 3.19 11.74 8.51
CA LEU A 176 2.64 10.96 9.61
C LEU A 176 1.31 11.53 10.15
N ALA A 177 0.91 12.73 9.73
CA ALA A 177 -0.31 13.38 10.17
C ALA A 177 -1.52 12.80 9.42
N THR A 178 -2.13 11.80 10.02
CA THR A 178 -3.18 10.98 9.42
C THR A 178 -4.61 11.43 9.74
N GLU A 179 -4.77 12.47 10.55
CA GLU A 179 -6.08 13.05 10.93
C GLU A 179 -6.89 13.57 9.72
N GLY A 180 -6.23 13.77 8.58
CA GLY A 180 -6.87 14.26 7.36
C GLY A 180 -7.63 13.20 6.56
N TYR A 181 -7.41 11.91 6.81
CA TYR A 181 -7.96 10.78 6.01
C TYR A 181 -7.86 11.02 4.49
N ALA A 182 -6.79 11.71 4.07
CA ALA A 182 -6.59 12.09 2.70
C ALA A 182 -6.22 10.85 1.86
N ILE A 183 -6.84 10.75 0.68
CA ILE A 183 -6.49 9.72 -0.29
C ILE A 183 -5.16 10.12 -0.93
N ASN A 184 -4.16 9.26 -0.77
CA ASN A 184 -2.89 9.37 -1.44
C ASN A 184 -2.91 8.47 -2.67
N GLU A 185 -2.73 9.06 -3.84
CA GLU A 185 -2.49 8.33 -5.08
C GLU A 185 -1.01 7.98 -5.13
N VAL A 186 -0.72 6.68 -5.13
CA VAL A 186 0.64 6.15 -5.12
C VAL A 186 0.87 5.37 -6.41
N GLU A 187 1.76 5.90 -7.24
CA GLU A 187 2.32 5.15 -8.36
C GLU A 187 3.33 4.15 -7.80
N ARG A 188 3.02 2.86 -7.92
CA ARG A 188 3.95 1.82 -7.51
C ARG A 188 4.87 1.48 -8.67
N ALA A 189 6.16 1.33 -8.38
CA ALA A 189 7.11 0.82 -9.35
C ALA A 189 6.73 -0.60 -9.84
N LEU A 190 6.01 -1.35 -9.00
CA LEU A 190 5.58 -2.71 -9.23
C LEU A 190 4.14 -2.89 -8.73
N THR A 191 3.31 -3.58 -9.53
CA THR A 191 1.93 -3.85 -9.15
C THR A 191 1.88 -4.88 -8.04
N THR A 192 1.54 -4.44 -6.83
CA THR A 192 1.48 -5.32 -5.64
C THR A 192 0.04 -5.76 -5.37
N ARG A 193 -0.14 -7.04 -5.09
CA ARG A 193 -1.40 -7.64 -4.62
C ARG A 193 -1.30 -7.91 -3.13
N MET A 194 -2.33 -7.50 -2.40
CA MET A 194 -2.52 -7.82 -1.00
C MET A 194 -3.75 -8.70 -0.91
N VAL A 195 -3.62 -9.88 -0.31
CA VAL A 195 -4.72 -10.85 -0.25
C VAL A 195 -5.10 -11.09 1.20
N HIS A 196 -6.39 -10.99 1.50
CA HIS A 196 -6.97 -11.58 2.70
C HIS A 196 -7.64 -12.89 2.30
N HIS A 197 -7.31 -13.98 2.98
CA HIS A 197 -7.92 -15.27 2.68
C HIS A 197 -9.40 -15.27 3.03
N ALA A 198 -10.16 -16.10 2.31
CA ALA A 198 -11.55 -16.39 2.65
C ALA A 198 -11.68 -16.77 4.13
N GLY A 199 -12.61 -16.13 4.83
CA GLY A 199 -12.88 -16.32 6.26
C GLY A 199 -11.96 -15.56 7.22
N SER A 200 -10.85 -14.98 6.77
CA SER A 200 -10.03 -14.09 7.60
C SER A 200 -10.76 -12.80 7.94
N GLU A 201 -10.44 -12.22 9.09
CA GLU A 201 -10.91 -10.88 9.44
C GLU A 201 -10.19 -9.83 8.57
N VAL A 202 -10.98 -8.88 8.07
CA VAL A 202 -10.55 -7.73 7.30
C VAL A 202 -11.06 -6.48 7.98
N PHE A 203 -10.13 -5.62 8.40
CA PHE A 203 -10.44 -4.32 8.97
C PHE A 203 -10.68 -3.32 7.84
N VAL A 204 -11.88 -2.76 7.79
CA VAL A 204 -12.35 -1.96 6.66
C VAL A 204 -12.72 -0.55 7.11
N LEU A 205 -12.22 0.45 6.39
CA LEU A 205 -12.80 1.78 6.38
C LEU A 205 -13.77 1.90 5.20
N ASP A 206 -14.96 2.44 5.45
CA ASP A 206 -15.99 2.73 4.46
C ASP A 206 -16.30 4.23 4.56
N ASP A 207 -16.04 4.98 3.48
CA ASP A 207 -16.26 6.43 3.44
C ASP A 207 -17.69 6.83 3.00
N GLY A 208 -18.55 5.83 2.74
CA GLY A 208 -19.88 5.95 2.18
C GLY A 208 -19.96 5.86 0.65
N GLU A 209 -18.83 5.87 -0.05
CA GLU A 209 -18.71 5.74 -1.52
C GLU A 209 -17.76 4.59 -1.90
N CYS A 210 -16.61 4.52 -1.22
CA CYS A 210 -15.53 3.56 -1.42
C CYS A 210 -15.18 2.84 -0.11
N ARG A 211 -14.54 1.68 -0.27
CA ARG A 211 -14.05 0.82 0.81
C ARG A 211 -12.57 0.55 0.70
N TYR A 212 -11.93 0.54 1.86
CA TYR A 212 -10.49 0.42 2.03
C TYR A 212 -10.19 -0.69 3.03
N ALA A 213 -9.37 -1.66 2.63
CA ALA A 213 -8.96 -2.77 3.50
C ALA A 213 -7.61 -2.45 4.13
N MET A 214 -7.48 -2.69 5.43
CA MET A 214 -6.25 -2.46 6.15
C MET A 214 -5.16 -3.40 5.63
N LYS A 215 -4.01 -2.82 5.30
CA LYS A 215 -2.80 -3.52 4.89
C LYS A 215 -1.82 -3.69 6.05
N TYR A 216 -1.65 -2.62 6.83
CA TYR A 216 -0.79 -2.63 8.02
C TYR A 216 -1.45 -1.87 9.17
N TYR A 217 -1.30 -2.39 10.39
CA TYR A 217 -1.53 -1.64 11.63
C TYR A 217 -0.20 -1.30 12.32
N THR A 218 -0.21 -0.29 13.19
CA THR A 218 0.95 0.15 13.98
C THR A 218 0.53 0.55 15.38
N ASN A 219 1.51 0.70 16.27
CA ASN A 219 1.34 1.14 17.65
C ASN A 219 2.09 2.43 17.97
N ILE A 220 2.51 3.18 16.94
CA ILE A 220 3.26 4.44 17.11
C ILE A 220 2.42 5.49 17.83
N VAL A 221 1.13 5.62 17.46
CA VAL A 221 0.22 6.60 18.07
C VAL A 221 -0.47 6.01 19.30
N ASP A 222 -1.08 4.83 19.15
CA ASP A 222 -1.71 4.10 20.27
C ASP A 222 -0.89 2.85 20.62
N PRO A 223 -0.13 2.86 21.74
CA PRO A 223 0.71 1.74 22.15
C PRO A 223 -0.11 0.51 22.58
N THR A 224 -1.43 0.62 22.72
CA THR A 224 -2.31 -0.50 23.06
C THR A 224 -2.66 -1.38 21.85
N LEU A 225 -2.40 -0.91 20.62
CA LEU A 225 -2.58 -1.67 19.37
C LEU A 225 -1.47 -2.72 19.19
N THR A 226 -1.55 -3.77 20.00
CA THR A 226 -0.49 -4.78 20.11
C THR A 226 -0.74 -6.03 19.25
N ASN A 227 -1.96 -6.24 18.78
CA ASN A 227 -2.40 -7.39 18.00
C ASN A 227 -3.73 -7.10 17.29
N GLU A 228 -4.17 -8.02 16.44
CA GLU A 228 -5.43 -7.89 15.69
C GLU A 228 -6.68 -7.87 16.58
N ASP A 229 -6.68 -8.51 17.77
CA ASP A 229 -7.81 -8.39 18.71
C ASP A 229 -8.01 -6.92 19.14
N ALA A 230 -6.91 -6.21 19.42
CA ALA A 230 -6.96 -4.78 19.76
C ALA A 230 -7.33 -3.90 18.55
N VAL A 231 -6.99 -4.33 17.33
CA VAL A 231 -7.35 -3.65 16.09
C VAL A 231 -8.85 -3.82 15.79
N ALA A 232 -9.42 -4.99 16.06
CA ALA A 232 -10.85 -5.25 15.89
C ALA A 232 -11.74 -4.32 16.72
N GLU A 233 -11.22 -3.81 17.84
CA GLU A 233 -11.90 -2.86 18.73
C GLU A 233 -11.68 -1.37 18.35
N LEU A 234 -10.96 -1.07 17.27
CA LEU A 234 -10.64 0.32 16.86
C LEU A 234 -11.87 1.20 16.64
N GLY A 235 -12.99 0.61 16.20
CA GLY A 235 -14.23 1.34 15.94
C GLY A 235 -14.66 2.26 17.10
N ASP A 236 -14.43 1.83 18.34
CA ASP A 236 -14.78 2.60 19.55
C ASP A 236 -13.72 3.63 19.96
N LYS A 237 -12.54 3.60 19.34
CA LYS A 237 -11.39 4.46 19.67
C LYS A 237 -11.27 5.70 18.78
N PHE A 238 -11.86 5.69 17.59
CA PHE A 238 -11.76 6.82 16.66
C PHE A 238 -12.33 8.11 17.27
N GLU A 239 -11.54 9.17 17.29
CA GLU A 239 -11.94 10.52 17.73
C GLU A 239 -12.16 11.47 16.55
N HIS A 240 -11.45 11.25 15.44
CA HIS A 240 -11.41 12.15 14.29
C HIS A 240 -11.94 11.50 13.00
N LEU A 241 -12.58 10.33 13.09
CA LEU A 241 -13.18 9.68 11.92
C LEU A 241 -14.18 10.63 11.22
N PRO A 242 -14.05 10.87 9.90
CA PRO A 242 -14.88 11.85 9.21
C PRO A 242 -16.37 11.49 9.26
N GLN A 243 -17.22 12.52 9.20
CA GLN A 243 -18.66 12.31 9.26
C GLN A 243 -19.15 11.40 8.11
N GLY A 244 -19.86 10.34 8.47
CA GLY A 244 -20.43 9.37 7.52
C GLY A 244 -19.56 8.14 7.29
N TRP A 245 -18.28 8.21 7.69
CA TRP A 245 -17.37 7.08 7.60
C TRP A 245 -17.65 6.06 8.69
N ARG A 246 -17.27 4.81 8.43
CA ARG A 246 -17.38 3.70 9.38
C ARG A 246 -16.12 2.85 9.35
N PHE A 247 -15.78 2.32 10.52
CA PHE A 247 -14.86 1.21 10.67
C PHE A 247 -15.65 -0.08 10.87
N GLU A 248 -15.36 -1.11 10.10
CA GLU A 248 -16.06 -2.39 10.12
C GLU A 248 -15.04 -3.54 10.13
N VAL A 249 -15.33 -4.60 10.88
CA VAL A 249 -14.59 -5.87 10.80
C VAL A 249 -15.43 -6.84 9.98
N LEU A 250 -14.94 -7.19 8.81
CA LEU A 250 -15.64 -8.04 7.85
C LEU A 250 -14.91 -9.38 7.68
N SER A 251 -15.62 -10.38 7.18
CA SER A 251 -15.04 -11.59 6.63
C SER A 251 -15.73 -11.91 5.29
N PHE A 252 -14.96 -12.47 4.36
CA PHE A 252 -15.41 -12.74 3.00
C PHE A 252 -15.47 -14.24 2.76
N GLU A 253 -16.42 -14.70 1.93
CA GLU A 253 -16.55 -16.12 1.55
C GLU A 253 -15.48 -16.56 0.54
N GLU A 254 -14.88 -15.59 -0.16
CA GLU A 254 -13.80 -15.78 -1.13
C GLU A 254 -12.61 -14.88 -0.75
N ASP A 255 -11.42 -15.17 -1.29
CA ASP A 255 -10.23 -14.34 -1.08
C ASP A 255 -10.51 -12.90 -1.52
N LEU A 256 -10.29 -11.93 -0.62
CA LEU A 256 -10.29 -10.52 -0.99
C LEU A 256 -8.92 -10.15 -1.53
N VAL A 257 -8.85 -9.92 -2.84
CA VAL A 257 -7.64 -9.42 -3.50
C VAL A 257 -7.71 -7.90 -3.64
N VAL A 258 -6.90 -7.20 -2.86
CA VAL A 258 -6.73 -5.75 -2.95
C VAL A 258 -5.64 -5.44 -3.98
N ALA A 259 -6.03 -4.67 -4.99
CA ALA A 259 -5.23 -4.38 -6.17
C ALA A 259 -5.29 -2.88 -6.50
N GLU A 260 -4.24 -2.39 -7.15
CA GLU A 260 -4.26 -1.07 -7.79
C GLU A 260 -5.44 -0.95 -8.76
N LEU A 261 -6.11 0.19 -8.71
CA LEU A 261 -7.20 0.55 -9.61
C LEU A 261 -6.63 1.50 -10.65
N ASP A 262 -6.73 1.13 -11.93
CA ASP A 262 -6.16 1.88 -13.06
C ASP A 262 -4.64 2.13 -12.95
N GLY A 263 -3.91 1.23 -12.29
CA GLY A 263 -2.46 1.32 -12.09
C GLY A 263 -2.04 2.28 -10.97
N VAL A 264 -3.00 2.77 -10.17
CA VAL A 264 -2.75 3.67 -9.05
C VAL A 264 -3.29 3.04 -7.77
N ALA A 265 -2.44 2.94 -6.75
CA ALA A 265 -2.88 2.56 -5.42
C ALA A 265 -3.48 3.78 -4.73
N HIS A 266 -4.67 3.63 -4.17
CA HIS A 266 -5.33 4.68 -3.40
C HIS A 266 -5.22 4.32 -1.93
N VAL A 267 -4.30 4.99 -1.24
CA VAL A 267 -3.88 4.66 0.11
C VAL A 267 -4.39 5.72 1.07
N ILE A 268 -4.98 5.27 2.17
CA ILE A 268 -5.40 6.14 3.29
C ILE A 268 -4.67 5.68 4.54
N ALA A 269 -4.34 6.63 5.40
CA ALA A 269 -3.92 6.34 6.76
C ALA A 269 -4.93 6.91 7.76
N ASP A 270 -5.16 6.20 8.85
CA ASP A 270 -6.09 6.60 9.91
C ASP A 270 -5.37 7.31 11.06
N GLU A 271 -6.11 7.92 11.99
CA GLU A 271 -5.54 8.71 13.10
C GLU A 271 -4.56 7.96 14.04
N PHE A 272 -4.47 6.62 13.92
CA PHE A 272 -3.53 5.79 14.68
C PHE A 272 -2.26 5.45 13.90
N GLY A 273 -2.20 5.84 12.62
CA GLY A 273 -1.11 5.52 11.70
C GLY A 273 -1.29 4.19 10.95
N ASN A 274 -2.45 3.54 11.06
CA ASN A 274 -2.73 2.33 10.28
C ASN A 274 -2.97 2.71 8.82
N SER A 275 -2.62 1.82 7.90
CA SER A 275 -2.71 2.09 6.45
C SER A 275 -3.66 1.12 5.75
N TYR A 276 -4.45 1.66 4.84
CA TYR A 276 -5.51 0.97 4.11
C TYR A 276 -5.37 1.23 2.62
N ASP A 277 -5.65 0.20 1.82
CA ASP A 277 -5.67 0.29 0.37
C ASP A 277 -7.12 0.15 -0.12
N ARG A 278 -7.53 0.99 -1.07
CA ARG A 278 -8.89 0.93 -1.67
C ARG A 278 -9.07 -0.36 -2.47
N TYR A 279 -10.21 -1.03 -2.30
CA TYR A 279 -10.55 -2.23 -3.07
C TYR A 279 -11.89 -2.17 -3.79
N ALA A 280 -12.80 -1.25 -3.42
CA ALA A 280 -14.11 -1.11 -4.06
C ALA A 280 -14.64 0.33 -3.96
N CYS A 281 -15.48 0.72 -4.93
CA CYS A 281 -16.33 1.91 -4.92
C CYS A 281 -17.67 1.58 -5.58
N ASP A 282 -18.76 2.13 -5.07
CA ASP A 282 -20.13 1.93 -5.57
C ASP A 282 -20.51 2.87 -6.74
#